data_AF-R5BRK7-F1
#
_entry.id   AF-R5BRK7-F1
#
_cell.length_a   1.000
_cell.length_b   1.000
_cell.length_c   1.000
_cell.angle_alpha   90.00
_cell.angle_beta   90.00
_cell.angle_gamma   90.00
#
_symmetry.space_group_name_H-M   'P 1'
#
loop_
_entity.id
_entity.type
_entity.pdbx_description
1 polymer ?
#
loop_
_entity_poly.entity_id
_entity_poly.type
_entity_poly.pdbx_seq_one_letter_code
_entity_poly.pdbx_strand_id
1 'polypeptide(L)'
;MDNKRICYVLYAAVAVVLIIICTAFYINSREKVEQPKVIPQTTMSNPVELAKEIKVTPKQASQIVEVIPQSKPVITYTVVAPVVEKAAVKTAEAIKNKSLDIPKEATANTDRTVVVPNTEKHKVDVYKINLNKEHKIKAGATVINDKIYPSIGYQAGRVEALAHFDGVKVKGATVLYTIAEW
;
A
#
# COMPACT_ATOMS: atom_id res chain seq x y z
N MET A 1 -60.74 -27.84 50.23
CA MET A 1 -59.94 -28.95 49.64
C MET A 1 -60.06 -28.91 48.12
N ASP A 2 -59.46 -27.97 47.40
CA ASP A 2 -58.08 -27.44 47.39
C ASP A 2 -57.13 -28.21 46.45
N ASN A 3 -57.35 -29.50 46.17
CA ASN A 3 -56.36 -30.29 45.42
C ASN A 3 -56.35 -30.05 43.91
N LYS A 4 -57.48 -29.83 43.24
CA LYS A 4 -57.49 -29.76 41.76
C LYS A 4 -56.87 -28.46 41.21
N ARG A 5 -57.13 -27.32 41.86
CA ARG A 5 -56.52 -26.03 41.49
C ARG A 5 -55.03 -25.99 41.83
N ILE A 6 -54.62 -26.60 42.94
CA ILE A 6 -53.21 -26.76 43.30
C ILE A 6 -52.49 -27.67 42.28
N CYS A 7 -53.12 -28.75 41.81
CA CYS A 7 -52.54 -29.60 40.76
C CYS A 7 -52.34 -28.86 39.42
N TYR A 8 -53.29 -28.02 38.99
CA TYR A 8 -53.13 -27.24 37.75
C TYR A 8 -52.05 -26.17 37.87
N VAL A 9 -51.95 -25.50 39.02
CA VAL A 9 -50.87 -24.53 39.28
C VAL A 9 -49.51 -25.23 39.32
N LEU A 10 -49.43 -26.42 39.91
CA LEU A 10 -48.21 -27.24 39.88
C LEU A 10 -47.84 -27.68 38.46
N TYR A 11 -48.80 -28.12 37.65
CA TYR A 11 -48.52 -28.52 36.26
C TYR A 11 -48.06 -27.34 35.39
N ALA A 12 -48.68 -26.15 35.56
CA ALA A 12 -48.26 -24.95 34.87
C ALA A 12 -46.86 -24.50 35.30
N ALA A 13 -46.54 -24.59 36.59
CA ALA A 13 -45.20 -24.28 37.11
C ALA A 13 -44.14 -25.22 36.52
N VAL A 14 -44.43 -26.53 36.43
CA VAL A 14 -43.52 -27.51 35.84
C VAL A 14 -43.31 -27.27 34.34
N ALA A 15 -44.37 -26.92 33.60
CA ALA A 15 -44.27 -26.62 32.17
C ALA A 15 -43.42 -25.38 31.90
N VAL A 16 -43.56 -24.31 32.70
CA VAL A 16 -42.71 -23.11 32.59
C VAL A 16 -41.25 -23.43 32.90
N VAL A 17 -41.00 -24.25 33.93
CA VAL A 17 -39.64 -24.70 34.26
C VAL A 17 -39.02 -25.50 33.12
N LEU A 18 -39.78 -26.41 32.49
CA LEU A 18 -39.29 -27.18 31.34
C LEU A 18 -38.99 -26.30 30.13
N ILE A 19 -39.82 -25.29 29.84
CA ILE A 19 -39.56 -24.35 28.74
C ILE A 19 -38.28 -23.56 29.03
N ILE A 20 -38.06 -23.09 30.26
CA ILE A 20 -36.84 -22.37 30.64
C ILE A 20 -35.61 -23.27 30.48
N ILE A 21 -35.69 -24.54 30.90
CA ILE A 21 -34.60 -25.50 30.75
C ILE A 21 -34.31 -25.78 29.27
N CYS A 22 -35.33 -26.02 28.45
CA CYS A 22 -35.15 -26.26 27.01
C CYS A 22 -34.57 -25.03 26.29
N THR A 23 -35.00 -23.83 26.66
CA THR A 23 -34.49 -22.58 26.06
C THR A 23 -33.05 -22.32 26.50
N ALA A 24 -32.72 -22.57 27.78
CA ALA A 24 -31.36 -22.47 28.29
C ALA A 24 -30.43 -23.49 27.61
N PHE A 25 -30.91 -24.72 27.40
CA PHE A 25 -30.15 -25.75 26.70
C PHE A 25 -29.94 -25.40 25.23
N TYR A 26 -30.97 -24.89 24.55
CA TYR A 26 -30.87 -24.47 23.14
C TYR A 26 -29.92 -23.28 22.94
N ILE A 27 -29.92 -22.31 23.86
CA ILE A 27 -28.99 -21.17 23.84
C ILE A 27 -27.56 -21.63 24.20
N ASN A 28 -27.40 -22.55 25.15
CA ASN A 28 -26.09 -23.08 25.53
C ASN A 28 -25.50 -24.05 24.47
N SER A 29 -26.36 -24.68 23.67
CA SER A 29 -25.96 -25.61 22.60
C SER A 29 -25.65 -24.90 21.28
N ARG A 30 -25.89 -23.59 21.17
CA ARG A 30 -25.29 -22.75 20.13
C ARG A 30 -23.81 -22.62 20.49
N GLU A 31 -22.98 -23.47 19.89
CA GLU A 31 -21.53 -23.37 19.98
C GLU A 31 -21.12 -21.91 19.79
N LYS A 32 -20.47 -21.36 20.82
CA LYS A 32 -19.93 -20.01 20.80
C LYS A 32 -18.85 -19.99 19.73
N VAL A 33 -19.18 -19.48 18.55
CA VAL A 33 -18.19 -19.17 17.52
C VAL A 33 -17.39 -17.99 18.04
N GLU A 34 -16.35 -18.28 18.84
CA GLU A 34 -15.42 -17.28 19.31
C GLU A 34 -14.66 -16.70 18.11
N GLN A 35 -14.63 -15.37 18.02
CA GLN A 35 -14.03 -14.67 16.91
C GLN A 35 -12.53 -14.97 16.85
N PRO A 36 -11.97 -15.31 15.66
CA PRO A 36 -10.55 -15.64 15.54
C PRO A 36 -9.70 -14.42 15.91
N LYS A 37 -8.81 -14.60 16.89
CA LYS A 37 -7.92 -13.56 17.41
C LYS A 37 -6.47 -13.90 17.08
N VAL A 38 -5.73 -12.92 16.57
CA VAL A 38 -4.32 -13.07 16.18
C VAL A 38 -3.45 -13.04 17.43
N ILE A 39 -2.73 -14.13 17.72
CA ILE A 39 -1.82 -14.25 18.87
C ILE A 39 -0.37 -14.42 18.35
N PRO A 40 0.61 -13.64 18.86
CA PRO A 40 2.01 -13.79 18.51
C PRO A 40 2.59 -15.14 18.94
N GLN A 41 3.52 -15.71 18.16
CA GLN A 41 4.17 -17.01 18.47
C GLN A 41 4.92 -17.02 19.80
N THR A 42 5.42 -15.88 20.27
CA THR A 42 6.10 -15.74 21.57
C THR A 42 5.14 -15.96 22.75
N THR A 43 3.89 -15.53 22.62
CA THR A 43 2.87 -15.67 23.66
C THR A 43 2.31 -17.09 23.74
N MET A 44 2.36 -17.85 22.64
CA MET A 44 1.99 -19.28 22.64
C MET A 44 2.88 -20.15 23.53
N SER A 45 4.09 -19.71 23.88
CA SER A 45 5.02 -20.48 24.72
C SER A 45 4.87 -20.19 26.21
N ASN A 46 4.13 -19.16 26.62
CA ASN A 46 3.95 -18.76 28.02
C ASN A 46 2.50 -19.01 28.50
N PRO A 47 2.26 -20.00 29.37
CA PRO A 47 0.90 -20.41 29.76
C PRO A 47 0.13 -19.34 30.56
N VAL A 48 0.83 -18.43 31.25
CA VAL A 48 0.18 -17.38 32.05
C VAL A 48 -0.37 -16.26 31.17
N GLU A 49 0.36 -15.90 30.12
CA GLU A 49 -0.06 -14.85 29.17
C GLU A 49 -1.13 -15.38 28.21
N LEU A 50 -0.98 -16.63 27.74
CA LEU A 50 -1.97 -17.31 26.92
C LEU A 50 -3.33 -17.46 27.64
N ALA A 51 -3.30 -17.82 28.94
CA ALA A 51 -4.50 -17.92 29.78
C ALA A 51 -5.28 -16.59 29.84
N LYS A 52 -4.55 -15.48 29.97
CA LYS A 52 -5.13 -14.14 30.07
C LYS A 52 -5.69 -13.66 28.72
N GLU A 53 -5.05 -14.03 27.62
CA GLU A 53 -5.39 -13.54 26.29
C GLU A 53 -6.55 -14.29 25.63
N ILE A 54 -6.70 -15.59 25.92
CA ILE A 54 -7.79 -16.47 25.46
C ILE A 54 -8.84 -16.69 26.57
N LYS A 55 -8.68 -16.05 27.75
CA LYS A 55 -9.59 -16.14 28.91
C LYS A 55 -9.87 -17.59 29.37
N VAL A 56 -8.82 -18.40 29.48
CA VAL A 56 -8.89 -19.78 29.98
C VAL A 56 -8.18 -19.91 31.33
N THR A 57 -8.45 -20.98 32.10
CA THR A 57 -7.79 -21.17 33.40
C THR A 57 -6.31 -21.56 33.23
N PRO A 58 -5.40 -21.20 34.15
CA PRO A 58 -3.95 -21.44 34.00
C PRO A 58 -3.57 -22.92 33.81
N LYS A 59 -4.35 -23.82 34.42
CA LYS A 59 -4.19 -25.28 34.27
C LYS A 59 -4.50 -25.75 32.84
N GLN A 60 -5.56 -25.21 32.24
CA GLN A 60 -5.95 -25.53 30.85
C GLN A 60 -4.98 -24.90 29.85
N ALA A 61 -4.52 -23.67 30.09
CA ALA A 61 -3.49 -23.05 29.25
C ALA A 61 -2.18 -23.85 29.24
N SER A 62 -1.75 -24.38 30.39
CA SER A 62 -0.53 -25.20 30.47
C SER A 62 -0.66 -26.50 29.66
N GLN A 63 -1.82 -27.15 29.71
CA GLN A 63 -2.10 -28.34 28.90
C GLN A 63 -2.16 -28.01 27.39
N ILE A 64 -2.66 -26.84 27.02
CA ILE A 64 -2.71 -26.38 25.62
C ILE A 64 -1.29 -26.12 25.10
N VAL A 65 -0.42 -25.45 25.87
CA VAL A 65 0.98 -25.20 25.48
C VAL A 65 1.76 -26.50 25.30
N GLU A 66 1.47 -27.53 26.08
CA GLU A 66 2.14 -28.84 25.98
C GLU A 66 1.68 -29.66 24.77
N VAL A 67 0.39 -29.57 24.39
CA VAL A 67 -0.21 -30.36 23.30
C VAL A 67 -0.06 -29.68 21.94
N ILE A 68 -0.07 -28.34 21.85
CA ILE A 68 -0.01 -27.60 20.58
C ILE A 68 1.23 -27.96 19.72
N PRO A 69 2.46 -28.03 20.28
CA PRO A 69 3.66 -28.38 19.49
C PRO A 69 3.65 -29.81 18.95
N GLN A 70 2.95 -30.72 19.61
CA GLN A 70 2.79 -32.12 19.20
C GLN A 70 1.60 -32.32 18.26
N SER A 71 0.65 -31.39 18.27
CA SER A 71 -0.53 -31.41 17.41
C SER A 71 -0.20 -30.86 16.02
N LYS A 72 -0.70 -31.54 14.98
CA LYS A 72 -0.59 -31.02 13.62
C LYS A 72 -1.58 -29.86 13.45
N PRO A 73 -1.14 -28.70 12.93
CA PRO A 73 -2.05 -27.60 12.64
C PRO A 73 -3.13 -28.04 11.65
N VAL A 74 -4.39 -27.71 11.94
CA VAL A 74 -5.54 -28.07 11.10
C VAL A 74 -5.39 -27.54 9.67
N ILE A 75 -4.83 -26.33 9.53
CA ILE A 75 -4.46 -25.71 8.26
C ILE A 75 -3.18 -24.91 8.48
N THR A 76 -2.20 -25.07 7.58
CA THR A 76 -1.01 -24.21 7.50
C THR A 76 -1.03 -23.52 6.16
N TYR A 77 -1.02 -22.19 6.16
CA TYR A 77 -0.84 -21.41 4.94
C TYR A 77 0.36 -20.47 5.13
N THR A 78 1.30 -20.54 4.20
CA THR A 78 2.45 -19.64 4.17
C THR A 78 2.00 -18.33 3.52
N VAL A 79 1.99 -17.24 4.29
CA VAL A 79 1.82 -15.90 3.72
C VAL A 79 3.18 -15.36 3.33
N VAL A 80 3.32 -14.90 2.08
CA VAL A 80 4.50 -14.14 1.65
C VAL A 80 4.41 -12.76 2.30
N ALA A 81 5.33 -12.47 3.23
CA ALA A 81 5.54 -11.15 3.83
C ALA A 81 5.53 -10.06 2.74
N PRO A 82 4.98 -8.85 3.00
CA PRO A 82 4.59 -7.90 1.96
C PRO A 82 5.68 -7.78 0.91
N VAL A 83 5.39 -8.40 -0.25
CA VAL A 83 6.30 -8.54 -1.37
C VAL A 83 6.84 -7.14 -1.68
N VAL A 84 8.14 -7.00 -1.91
CA VAL A 84 8.77 -5.71 -2.25
C VAL A 84 8.00 -5.01 -3.40
N GLU A 85 7.32 -5.80 -4.23
CA GLU A 85 6.33 -5.39 -5.23
C GLU A 85 5.15 -4.58 -4.66
N LYS A 86 4.50 -5.04 -3.58
CA LYS A 86 3.42 -4.28 -2.91
C LYS A 86 3.95 -2.95 -2.35
N ALA A 87 5.18 -2.94 -1.83
CA ALA A 87 5.82 -1.70 -1.39
C ALA A 87 6.08 -0.77 -2.59
N ALA A 88 6.56 -1.28 -3.72
CA ALA A 88 6.76 -0.50 -4.94
C ALA A 88 5.45 0.10 -5.49
N VAL A 89 4.35 -0.66 -5.47
CA VAL A 89 3.02 -0.15 -5.87
C VAL A 89 2.58 1.00 -4.96
N LYS A 90 2.70 0.82 -3.63
CA LYS A 90 2.36 1.88 -2.67
C LYS A 90 3.25 3.11 -2.84
N THR A 91 4.54 2.94 -3.11
CA THR A 91 5.46 4.03 -3.41
C THR A 91 5.07 4.76 -4.71
N ALA A 92 4.67 4.05 -5.76
CA ALA A 92 4.20 4.65 -7.00
C ALA A 92 2.93 5.50 -6.78
N GLU A 93 1.97 5.00 -6.00
CA GLU A 93 0.77 5.76 -5.61
C GLU A 93 1.12 6.99 -4.76
N ALA A 94 2.04 6.86 -3.80
CA ALA A 94 2.49 7.97 -2.98
C ALA A 94 3.17 9.07 -3.82
N ILE A 95 3.98 8.69 -4.82
CA ILE A 95 4.61 9.63 -5.76
C ILE A 95 3.55 10.35 -6.59
N LYS A 96 2.57 9.62 -7.13
CA LYS A 96 1.45 10.18 -7.91
C LYS A 96 0.65 11.20 -7.09
N ASN A 97 0.39 10.88 -5.83
CA ASN A 97 -0.40 11.72 -4.93
C ASN A 97 0.43 12.80 -4.21
N LYS A 98 1.73 12.91 -4.49
CA LYS A 98 2.67 13.81 -3.81
C LYS A 98 2.56 13.73 -2.28
N SER A 99 2.51 12.51 -1.75
CA SER A 99 2.43 12.30 -0.31
C SER A 99 3.66 12.87 0.41
N LEU A 100 3.46 13.36 1.63
CA LEU A 100 4.53 13.85 2.51
C LEU A 100 5.36 12.70 3.10
N ASP A 101 4.86 11.46 3.02
CA ASP A 101 5.51 10.26 3.59
C ASP A 101 6.72 9.75 2.79
N ILE A 102 6.98 10.35 1.63
CA ILE A 102 8.09 9.98 0.74
C ILE A 102 9.06 11.15 0.55
N PRO A 103 10.36 10.87 0.36
CA PRO A 103 11.38 11.90 0.17
C PRO A 103 11.01 12.88 -0.95
N LYS A 104 11.37 14.17 -0.78
CA LYS A 104 11.09 15.22 -1.77
C LYS A 104 11.72 14.93 -3.13
N GLU A 105 12.87 14.25 -3.17
CA GLU A 105 13.48 13.85 -4.44
C GLU A 105 12.60 12.89 -5.23
N ALA A 106 11.83 12.02 -4.55
CA ALA A 106 10.92 11.08 -5.20
C ALA A 106 9.64 11.76 -5.75
N THR A 107 9.24 12.90 -5.20
CA THR A 107 8.09 13.70 -5.67
C THR A 107 8.47 14.83 -6.63
N ALA A 108 9.77 15.04 -6.87
CA ALA A 108 10.26 16.03 -7.83
C ALA A 108 9.66 15.80 -9.23
N ASN A 109 9.31 16.89 -9.91
CA ASN A 109 8.74 16.83 -11.26
C ASN A 109 9.81 16.36 -12.25
N THR A 110 9.52 15.29 -13.01
CA THR A 110 10.35 14.79 -14.11
C THR A 110 9.46 14.27 -15.23
N ASP A 111 10.02 14.10 -16.43
CA ASP A 111 9.25 13.68 -17.59
C ASP A 111 8.71 12.24 -17.42
N ARG A 112 9.50 11.35 -16.82
CA ARG A 112 9.05 10.01 -16.39
C ARG A 112 9.62 9.64 -15.01
N THR A 113 8.88 8.81 -14.27
CA THR A 113 9.33 8.20 -13.01
C THR A 113 9.10 6.69 -13.08
N VAL A 114 10.11 5.90 -12.73
CA VAL A 114 10.03 4.43 -12.69
C VAL A 114 10.29 3.97 -11.27
N VAL A 115 9.44 3.10 -10.74
CA VAL A 115 9.59 2.50 -9.41
C VAL A 115 9.87 1.02 -9.59
N VAL A 116 11.01 0.55 -9.08
CA VAL A 116 11.47 -0.82 -9.27
C VAL A 116 11.55 -1.53 -7.93
N PRO A 117 10.82 -2.65 -7.74
CA PRO A 117 11.03 -3.52 -6.59
C PRO A 117 12.31 -4.34 -6.78
N ASN A 118 13.24 -4.23 -5.83
CA ASN A 118 14.42 -5.09 -5.77
C ASN A 118 14.20 -6.15 -4.69
N THR A 119 13.82 -7.36 -5.11
CA THR A 119 13.53 -8.49 -4.23
C THR A 119 14.78 -9.09 -3.59
N GLU A 120 15.94 -9.00 -4.26
CA GLU A 120 17.23 -9.50 -3.73
C GLU A 120 17.75 -8.67 -2.56
N LYS A 121 17.59 -7.35 -2.65
CA LYS A 121 18.05 -6.38 -1.64
C LYS A 121 16.93 -5.85 -0.75
N HIS A 122 15.71 -6.40 -0.90
CA HIS A 122 14.50 -5.99 -0.18
C HIS A 122 14.27 -4.47 -0.14
N LYS A 123 14.46 -3.79 -1.27
CA LYS A 123 14.36 -2.32 -1.37
C LYS A 123 13.52 -1.88 -2.57
N VAL A 124 13.00 -0.66 -2.51
CA VAL A 124 12.28 -0.02 -3.62
C VAL A 124 13.15 1.11 -4.17
N ASP A 125 13.55 0.99 -5.42
CA ASP A 125 14.38 1.99 -6.11
C ASP A 125 13.47 2.89 -6.98
N VAL A 126 13.69 4.22 -6.93
CA VAL A 126 12.93 5.20 -7.70
C VAL A 126 13.87 5.91 -8.67
N TYR A 127 13.61 5.79 -9.97
CA TYR A 127 14.39 6.43 -11.02
C TYR A 127 13.61 7.59 -11.64
N LYS A 128 14.28 8.74 -11.71
CA LYS A 128 13.77 9.98 -12.27
C LYS A 128 14.41 10.19 -13.63
N ILE A 129 13.59 10.17 -14.68
CA ILE A 129 14.05 10.25 -16.06
C ILE A 129 13.61 11.59 -16.65
N ASN A 130 14.58 12.38 -17.08
CA ASN A 130 14.36 13.58 -17.87
C ASN A 130 14.75 13.29 -19.31
N LEU A 131 13.83 13.52 -20.23
CA LEU A 131 14.07 13.33 -21.66
C LEU A 131 14.75 14.60 -22.19
N ASN A 132 15.67 14.44 -23.14
CA ASN A 132 16.22 15.59 -23.86
C ASN A 132 15.06 16.25 -24.60
N LYS A 133 14.64 17.43 -24.15
CA LYS A 133 13.55 18.15 -24.79
C LYS A 133 14.06 18.68 -26.11
N GLU A 134 13.43 18.21 -27.18
CA GLU A 134 13.76 18.59 -28.54
C GLU A 134 13.51 20.08 -28.83
N HIS A 135 12.79 20.78 -27.94
CA HIS A 135 12.42 22.18 -28.09
C HIS A 135 13.30 23.11 -27.25
N LYS A 136 14.10 23.95 -27.90
CA LYS A 136 14.98 24.92 -27.25
C LYS A 136 14.80 26.30 -27.87
N ILE A 137 14.61 27.32 -27.04
CA ILE A 137 14.73 28.72 -27.48
C ILE A 137 16.19 29.11 -27.34
N LYS A 138 16.76 29.68 -28.40
CA LYS A 138 18.13 30.17 -28.46
C LYS A 138 18.11 31.68 -28.67
N ALA A 139 19.01 32.37 -28.01
CA ALA A 139 19.27 33.78 -28.24
C ALA A 139 20.77 33.98 -28.36
N GLY A 140 21.19 34.83 -29.29
CA GLY A 140 22.60 35.06 -29.57
C GLY A 140 22.80 36.26 -30.46
N ALA A 141 23.96 36.31 -31.11
CA ALA A 141 24.23 37.26 -32.15
C ALA A 141 25.03 36.59 -33.27
N THR A 142 24.76 36.99 -34.51
CA THR A 142 25.45 36.52 -35.70
C THR A 142 26.20 37.69 -36.33
N VAL A 143 27.47 37.48 -36.66
CA VAL A 143 28.31 38.50 -37.31
C VAL A 143 28.35 38.22 -38.80
N ILE A 144 27.94 39.21 -39.61
CA ILE A 144 27.99 39.13 -41.08
C ILE A 144 28.63 40.43 -41.59
N ASN A 145 29.74 40.31 -42.33
CA ASN A 145 30.47 41.45 -42.91
C ASN A 145 30.75 42.56 -41.87
N ASP A 146 31.44 42.21 -40.78
CA ASP A 146 31.80 43.10 -39.66
C ASP A 146 30.62 43.75 -38.90
N LYS A 147 29.37 43.36 -39.18
CA LYS A 147 28.18 43.83 -38.47
C LYS A 147 27.55 42.73 -37.62
N ILE A 148 27.24 43.07 -36.36
CA ILE A 148 26.61 42.18 -35.37
C ILE A 148 25.08 42.29 -35.49
N TYR A 149 24.42 41.15 -35.61
CA TYR A 149 22.96 41.04 -35.64
C TYR A 149 22.50 40.20 -34.44
N PRO A 150 21.75 40.76 -33.46
CA PRO A 150 21.08 39.93 -32.47
C PRO A 150 20.16 38.92 -33.15
N SER A 151 20.16 37.70 -32.64
CA SER A 151 19.40 36.59 -33.19
C SER A 151 18.59 35.87 -32.12
N ILE A 152 17.38 35.47 -32.48
CA ILE A 152 16.51 34.64 -31.66
C ILE A 152 16.08 33.47 -32.52
N GLY A 153 16.16 32.26 -31.98
CA GLY A 153 15.83 31.05 -32.70
C GLY A 153 15.17 29.99 -31.86
N TYR A 154 14.65 29.00 -32.57
CA TYR A 154 13.98 27.86 -32.03
C TYR A 154 14.55 26.60 -32.65
N GLN A 155 14.98 25.66 -31.81
CA GLN A 155 15.37 24.32 -32.22
C GLN A 155 14.25 23.36 -31.87
N ALA A 156 13.86 22.52 -32.84
CA ALA A 156 12.96 21.40 -32.71
C ALA A 156 13.64 20.14 -33.28
N GLY A 157 14.13 19.29 -32.38
CA GLY A 157 14.86 18.08 -32.73
C GLY A 157 16.14 18.42 -33.49
N ARG A 158 16.23 17.94 -34.74
CA ARG A 158 17.38 18.17 -35.63
C ARG A 158 17.33 19.49 -36.40
N VAL A 159 16.20 20.18 -36.39
CA VAL A 159 16.01 21.44 -37.14
C VAL A 159 16.12 22.61 -36.19
N GLU A 160 16.89 23.63 -36.56
CA GLU A 160 17.01 24.89 -35.84
C GLU A 160 16.77 26.05 -36.79
N ALA A 161 15.90 26.99 -36.40
CA ALA A 161 15.62 28.20 -37.15
C ALA A 161 15.97 29.42 -36.31
N LEU A 162 16.75 30.35 -36.87
CA LEU A 162 17.18 31.60 -36.25
C LEU A 162 16.70 32.77 -37.10
N ALA A 163 16.12 33.79 -36.48
CA ALA A 163 15.85 35.09 -37.10
C ALA A 163 16.88 36.11 -36.62
N HIS A 164 17.43 36.88 -37.55
CA HIS A 164 18.45 37.90 -37.31
C HIS A 164 17.84 39.29 -37.43
N PHE A 165 18.14 40.17 -36.47
CA PHE A 165 17.52 41.48 -36.36
C PHE A 165 18.55 42.61 -36.47
N ASP A 166 18.14 43.73 -37.06
CA ASP A 166 18.87 45.00 -37.12
C ASP A 166 17.95 46.07 -36.51
N GLY A 167 18.00 46.20 -35.19
CA GLY A 167 16.99 46.92 -34.42
C GLY A 167 15.63 46.20 -34.46
N VAL A 168 14.59 46.88 -34.97
CA VAL A 168 13.21 46.34 -35.08
C VAL A 168 12.98 45.57 -36.39
N LYS A 169 13.90 45.66 -37.35
CA LYS A 169 13.75 45.03 -38.67
C LYS A 169 14.40 43.64 -38.69
N VAL A 170 13.70 42.66 -39.26
CA VAL A 170 14.26 41.34 -39.57
C VAL A 170 15.21 41.48 -40.77
N LYS A 171 16.49 41.18 -40.57
CA LYS A 171 17.54 41.25 -41.59
C LYS A 171 17.62 39.96 -42.42
N GLY A 172 17.30 38.82 -41.79
CA GLY A 172 17.35 37.51 -42.44
C GLY A 172 17.02 36.38 -41.48
N ALA A 173 17.04 35.16 -41.98
CA ALA A 173 16.85 33.95 -41.19
C ALA A 173 17.86 32.88 -41.61
N THR A 174 18.17 31.97 -40.70
CA THR A 174 19.02 30.80 -40.95
C THR A 174 18.28 29.57 -40.49
N VAL A 175 18.30 28.52 -41.31
CA VAL A 175 17.84 27.18 -40.94
C VAL A 175 19.04 26.24 -40.93
N LEU A 176 19.24 25.57 -39.82
CA LEU A 176 20.31 24.61 -39.57
C LEU A 176 19.67 23.22 -39.44
N TYR A 177 20.34 22.21 -40.00
CA TYR A 177 19.96 20.81 -39.84
C TYR A 177 21.12 20.01 -39.26
N THR A 178 20.85 19.27 -38.19
CA THR A 178 21.83 18.43 -37.50
C THR A 178 21.90 17.06 -38.15
N ILE A 179 23.02 16.76 -38.82
CA ILE A 179 23.23 15.49 -39.53
C ILE A 179 23.60 14.36 -38.54
N ALA A 180 24.45 14.65 -37.55
CA ALA A 180 24.85 13.70 -36.52
C ALA A 180 24.89 14.40 -35.14
N GLU A 181 24.47 13.69 -34.10
CA GLU A 181 24.47 14.08 -32.69
C GLU A 181 24.94 12.83 -31.91
N TRP A 182 25.89 12.99 -30.99
CA TRP A 182 26.49 11.90 -30.21
C TRP A 182 26.55 12.23 -28.72
#